data_AF-A0A1Y0MWN3-F1
#
_entry.id   AF-A0A1Y0MWN3-F1
#
_cell.length_a   1.000
_cell.length_b   1.000
_cell.length_c   1.000
_cell.angle_alpha   90.00
_cell.angle_beta   90.00
_cell.angle_gamma   90.00
#
_symmetry.space_group_name_H-M   'P 1'
#
loop_
_entity.id
_entity.type
_entity.pdbx_description
1 polymer ?
#
loop_
_entity_poly.entity_id
_entity_poly.type
_entity_poly.pdbx_seq_one_letter_code
_entity_poly.pdbx_strand_id
1 'polypeptide(L)'
;MEENKSFLKWQNIRISQLGFANNLIIALAIGLLGYIIDFIQTDNLTLTSVQKFLFWIGCSLIIISIGLGIFVVLNRLEDFKLTARIARKRETEELNEIESDRIKSKKLGKITWNGFIWQIVTFIVSFSLLIAMVLISLKDIIT
;
A
#
# COMPACT_ATOMS: atom_id res chain seq x y z
N MET A 1 -30.98 10.92 -14.89
CA MET A 1 -30.87 10.56 -13.45
C MET A 1 -30.27 9.17 -13.22
N GLU A 2 -30.57 8.17 -14.05
CA GLU A 2 -30.03 6.80 -13.93
C GLU A 2 -28.51 6.70 -14.10
N GLU A 3 -27.94 7.40 -15.08
CA GLU A 3 -26.49 7.40 -15.33
C GLU A 3 -25.68 7.90 -14.13
N ASN A 4 -26.19 8.92 -13.43
CA ASN A 4 -25.53 9.49 -12.25
C ASN A 4 -25.52 8.47 -11.07
N LYS A 5 -26.60 7.70 -10.90
CA LYS A 5 -26.64 6.62 -9.90
C LYS A 5 -25.67 5.48 -10.23
N SER A 6 -25.56 5.11 -11.50
CA SER A 6 -24.59 4.10 -11.97
C SER A 6 -23.16 4.57 -11.73
N PHE A 7 -22.83 5.81 -12.12
CA PHE A 7 -21.52 6.40 -11.90
C PHE A 7 -21.12 6.42 -10.41
N LEU A 8 -22.01 6.91 -9.53
CA LEU A 8 -21.78 6.94 -8.09
C LEU A 8 -21.57 5.53 -7.51
N LYS A 9 -22.33 4.55 -7.99
CA LYS A 9 -22.16 3.14 -7.58
C LYS A 9 -20.77 2.62 -7.93
N TRP A 10 -20.31 2.80 -9.16
CA TRP A 10 -18.99 2.35 -9.60
C TRP A 10 -17.85 3.09 -8.92
N GLN A 11 -18.02 4.38 -8.64
CA GLN A 11 -17.07 5.16 -7.87
C GLN A 11 -16.92 4.59 -6.45
N ASN A 12 -18.03 4.32 -5.76
CA ASN A 12 -18.02 3.73 -4.41
C ASN A 12 -17.36 2.35 -4.39
N ILE A 13 -17.67 1.50 -5.38
CA ILE A 13 -17.02 0.18 -5.53
C ILE A 13 -15.51 0.35 -5.69
N ARG A 14 -15.05 1.23 -6.59
CA ARG A 14 -13.62 1.48 -6.82
C ARG A 14 -12.91 1.93 -5.54
N ILE A 15 -13.53 2.85 -4.80
CA ILE A 15 -13.00 3.38 -3.54
C ILE A 15 -12.86 2.26 -2.50
N SER A 16 -13.90 1.43 -2.37
CA SER A 16 -13.90 0.31 -1.43
C SER A 16 -12.84 -0.72 -1.78
N GLN A 17 -12.73 -1.09 -3.07
CA GLN A 17 -11.72 -2.05 -3.54
C GLN A 17 -10.29 -1.55 -3.34
N LEU A 18 -10.02 -0.25 -3.53
CA LEU A 18 -8.71 0.33 -3.24
C LEU A 18 -8.36 0.21 -1.74
N GLY A 19 -9.30 0.52 -0.85
CA GLY A 19 -9.08 0.39 0.59
C GLY A 19 -8.86 -1.06 1.02
N PHE A 20 -9.66 -1.97 0.47
CA PHE A 20 -9.51 -3.42 0.69
C PHE A 20 -8.14 -3.91 0.21
N ALA A 21 -7.75 -3.59 -1.03
CA ALA A 21 -6.48 -4.03 -1.62
C ALA A 21 -5.28 -3.46 -0.85
N ASN A 22 -5.33 -2.18 -0.46
CA ASN A 22 -4.29 -1.57 0.37
C ASN A 22 -4.10 -2.30 1.70
N ASN A 23 -5.19 -2.61 2.41
CA ASN A 23 -5.13 -3.32 3.68
C ASN A 23 -4.66 -4.77 3.51
N LEU A 24 -5.06 -5.44 2.42
CA LEU A 24 -4.57 -6.77 2.08
C LEU A 24 -3.04 -6.77 1.90
N ILE A 25 -2.50 -5.81 1.14
CA ILE A 25 -1.04 -5.72 0.93
C ILE A 25 -0.32 -5.41 2.25
N ILE A 26 -0.85 -4.54 3.11
CA ILE A 26 -0.28 -4.30 4.45
C ILE A 26 -0.27 -5.59 5.28
N ALA A 27 -1.37 -6.33 5.31
CA ALA A 27 -1.48 -7.57 6.07
C ALA A 27 -0.49 -8.63 5.58
N LEU A 28 -0.37 -8.81 4.26
CA LEU A 28 0.62 -9.71 3.66
C LEU A 28 2.05 -9.26 3.97
N ALA A 29 2.32 -7.95 3.94
CA ALA A 29 3.63 -7.41 4.25
C ALA A 29 4.02 -7.64 5.72
N ILE A 30 3.07 -7.46 6.65
CA ILE A 30 3.27 -7.78 8.07
C ILE A 30 3.47 -9.28 8.26
N GLY A 31 2.71 -10.13 7.57
CA GLY A 31 2.87 -11.57 7.60
C GLY A 31 4.26 -12.02 7.15
N LEU A 32 4.76 -11.46 6.03
CA LEU A 32 6.12 -11.72 5.55
C LEU A 32 7.18 -11.21 6.53
N LEU A 33 6.98 -10.03 7.13
CA LEU A 33 7.88 -9.52 8.17
C LEU A 33 7.93 -10.43 9.40
N GLY A 34 6.77 -10.97 9.83
CA GLY A 34 6.69 -11.95 10.91
C GLY A 34 7.46 -13.23 10.59
N TYR A 35 7.29 -13.76 9.37
CA TYR A 35 8.09 -14.90 8.90
C TYR A 35 9.60 -14.62 8.92
N ILE A 36 10.01 -13.43 8.46
CA ILE A 36 11.43 -13.04 8.49
C ILE A 36 11.97 -13.02 9.92
N ILE A 37 11.22 -12.47 10.87
CA ILE A 37 11.63 -12.41 12.28
C ILE A 37 11.82 -13.82 12.84
N ASP A 38 10.89 -14.72 12.57
CA ASP A 38 10.95 -16.14 12.97
C ASP A 38 12.15 -16.85 12.31
N PHE A 39 12.37 -16.62 11.01
CA PHE A 39 13.49 -17.18 10.25
C PHE A 39 14.86 -16.79 10.85
N ILE A 40 15.02 -15.55 11.32
CA ILE A 40 16.27 -15.09 11.94
C ILE A 40 16.52 -15.75 13.31
N GLN A 41 15.46 -16.15 14.01
CA GLN A 41 15.56 -16.82 15.30
C GLN A 41 15.96 -18.30 15.18
N THR A 42 16.07 -18.83 13.97
CA THR A 42 16.49 -20.23 13.76
C THR A 42 17.95 -20.43 14.17
N ASP A 43 18.18 -21.40 15.06
CA ASP A 43 19.52 -21.77 15.51
C ASP A 43 20.38 -22.23 14.32
N ASN A 44 21.64 -21.78 14.28
CA ASN A 44 22.62 -22.04 13.21
C ASN A 44 22.35 -21.36 11.85
N LEU A 45 21.69 -20.20 11.83
CA LEU A 45 21.52 -19.44 10.60
C LEU A 45 22.88 -18.94 10.03
N THR A 46 23.40 -19.64 9.03
CA THR A 46 24.58 -19.21 8.26
C THR A 46 24.16 -18.71 6.89
N LEU A 47 24.21 -17.38 6.69
CA LEU A 47 23.94 -16.75 5.39
C LEU A 47 25.24 -16.43 4.65
N THR A 48 25.29 -16.79 3.37
CA THR A 48 26.31 -16.32 2.42
C THR A 48 26.23 -14.81 2.21
N SER A 49 27.29 -14.20 1.68
CA SER A 49 27.33 -12.76 1.40
C SER A 49 26.19 -12.29 0.48
N VAL A 50 25.81 -13.11 -0.50
CA VAL A 50 24.70 -12.82 -1.42
C VAL A 50 23.36 -12.86 -0.68
N GLN A 51 23.11 -13.88 0.15
CA GLN A 51 21.89 -13.99 0.94
C GLN A 51 21.75 -12.81 1.93
N LYS A 52 22.85 -12.38 2.58
CA LYS A 52 22.84 -11.19 3.45
C LYS A 52 22.43 -9.93 2.69
N PHE A 53 22.94 -9.73 1.48
CA PHE A 53 22.58 -8.59 0.65
C PHE A 53 21.10 -8.62 0.25
N LEU A 54 20.60 -9.76 -0.24
CA LEU A 54 19.20 -9.96 -0.59
C LEU A 54 18.27 -9.72 0.61
N PHE A 55 18.67 -10.24 1.77
CA PHE A 55 17.94 -10.09 3.03
C PHE A 55 17.79 -8.62 3.42
N TRP A 56 18.88 -7.85 3.48
CA TRP A 56 18.82 -6.45 3.92
C TRP A 56 18.02 -5.57 2.96
N ILE A 57 18.14 -5.79 1.65
CA ILE A 57 17.34 -5.05 0.66
C ILE A 57 15.87 -5.45 0.76
N GLY A 58 15.57 -6.76 0.84
CA GLY A 58 14.22 -7.27 1.01
C GLY A 58 13.52 -6.71 2.25
N CYS A 59 14.19 -6.75 3.40
CA CYS A 59 13.73 -6.19 4.67
C CYS A 59 13.50 -4.68 4.60
N SER A 60 14.40 -3.94 3.94
CA SER A 60 14.25 -2.49 3.78
C SER A 60 13.03 -2.16 2.90
N LEU A 61 12.85 -2.88 1.81
CA LEU A 61 11.72 -2.69 0.88
C LEU A 61 10.36 -3.04 1.51
N ILE A 62 10.29 -4.05 2.38
CA ILE A 62 9.02 -4.39 3.04
C ILE A 62 8.61 -3.32 4.05
N ILE A 63 9.56 -2.76 4.81
CA ILE A 63 9.30 -1.64 5.72
C ILE A 63 8.82 -0.41 4.93
N ILE A 64 9.45 -0.12 3.79
CA ILE A 64 9.01 0.95 2.89
C ILE A 64 7.59 0.68 2.38
N SER A 65 7.28 -0.56 1.98
CA SER A 65 5.93 -0.93 1.54
C SER A 65 4.88 -0.69 2.62
N ILE A 66 5.13 -1.13 3.86
CA ILE A 66 4.24 -0.89 5.00
C ILE A 66 4.04 0.62 5.22
N GLY A 67 5.14 1.40 5.21
CA GLY A 67 5.08 2.86 5.35
C GLY A 67 4.26 3.54 4.26
N LEU A 68 4.41 3.12 3.00
CA LEU A 68 3.61 3.60 1.88
C LEU A 68 2.14 3.23 2.04
N GLY A 69 1.83 2.02 2.50
CA GLY A 69 0.46 1.58 2.77
C GLY A 69 -0.22 2.42 3.84
N ILE A 70 0.48 2.73 4.94
CA ILE A 70 -0.02 3.63 5.98
C ILE A 70 -0.24 5.04 5.42
N PHE A 71 0.72 5.55 4.64
CA PHE A 71 0.59 6.84 3.96
C PHE A 71 -0.63 6.89 3.03
N VAL A 72 -0.90 5.82 2.28
CA VAL A 72 -2.10 5.71 1.42
C VAL A 72 -3.38 5.79 2.24
N VAL A 73 -3.47 5.10 3.39
CA VAL A 73 -4.62 5.17 4.30
C VAL A 73 -4.85 6.60 4.81
N LEU A 74 -3.78 7.28 5.25
CA LEU A 74 -3.87 8.65 5.77
C LEU A 74 -4.36 9.64 4.70
N ASN A 75 -3.78 9.59 3.49
CA ASN A 75 -4.24 10.43 2.38
C ASN A 75 -5.70 10.15 2.00
N ARG A 76 -6.11 8.87 2.07
CA ARG A 76 -7.49 8.48 1.78
C ARG A 76 -8.45 9.07 2.81
N LEU A 77 -8.08 9.06 4.08
CA LEU A 77 -8.88 9.68 5.14
C LEU A 77 -9.03 11.19 4.94
N GLU A 78 -7.98 11.88 4.47
CA GLU A 78 -8.06 13.29 4.11
C GLU A 78 -8.99 13.53 2.91
N ASP A 79 -8.93 12.70 1.87
CA ASP A 79 -9.82 12.83 0.72
C ASP A 79 -11.30 12.61 1.10
N PHE A 80 -11.59 11.70 2.04
CA PHE A 80 -12.94 11.53 2.58
C PHE A 80 -13.42 12.76 3.36
N LYS A 81 -12.56 13.34 4.22
CA LYS A 81 -12.87 14.58 4.94
C LYS A 81 -13.16 15.73 3.97
N LEU A 82 -12.37 15.84 2.91
CA LEU A 82 -12.53 16.88 1.88
C LEU A 82 -13.82 16.67 1.08
N THR A 83 -14.14 15.44 0.69
CA THR A 83 -15.38 15.12 -0.01
C THR A 83 -16.61 15.44 0.84
N ALA A 84 -16.58 15.10 2.13
CA ALA A 84 -17.67 15.45 3.06
C ALA A 84 -17.82 16.97 3.21
N ARG A 85 -16.71 17.72 3.26
CA ARG A 85 -16.72 19.20 3.29
C ARG A 85 -17.33 19.78 2.02
N ILE A 86 -16.97 19.28 0.85
CA ILE A 86 -17.54 19.71 -0.44
C ILE A 86 -19.05 19.43 -0.48
N ALA A 87 -19.49 18.26 -0.01
CA ALA A 87 -20.91 17.93 0.05
C ALA A 87 -21.69 18.92 0.92
N ARG A 88 -21.18 19.23 2.13
CA ARG A 88 -21.79 20.21 3.04
C ARG A 88 -21.84 21.62 2.45
N LYS A 89 -20.76 22.08 1.80
CA LYS A 89 -20.71 23.42 1.16
C LYS A 89 -21.71 23.58 0.01
N ARG A 90 -22.06 22.49 -0.67
CA ARG A 90 -23.11 22.50 -1.71
C ARG A 90 -24.50 22.71 -1.13
N GLU A 91 -24.74 22.25 0.10
CA GLU A 91 -26.02 22.47 0.79
C GLU A 91 -26.14 23.89 1.36
N THR A 92 -25.01 24.56 1.64
CA THR A 92 -24.97 25.91 2.23
C THR A 92 -24.73 27.03 1.22
N GLU A 93 -24.81 26.76 -0.10
CA GLU A 93 -24.63 27.73 -1.20
C GLU A 93 -23.28 28.51 -1.24
N GLU A 94 -22.27 28.06 -0.50
CA GLU A 94 -20.91 28.65 -0.50
C GLU A 94 -20.10 28.18 -1.73
N LEU A 95 -20.45 28.70 -2.91
CA LEU A 95 -19.90 28.23 -4.19
C LEU A 95 -18.44 28.62 -4.44
N ASN A 96 -17.95 29.69 -3.82
CA ASN A 96 -16.63 30.28 -4.11
C ASN A 96 -15.45 29.37 -3.72
N GLU A 97 -15.62 28.47 -2.75
CA GLU A 97 -14.56 27.56 -2.29
C GLU A 97 -14.65 26.14 -2.85
N ILE A 98 -15.67 25.83 -3.67
CA ILE A 98 -15.89 24.46 -4.15
C ILE A 98 -14.82 24.04 -5.17
N GLU A 99 -14.35 24.96 -6.00
CA GLU A 99 -13.40 24.63 -7.07
C GLU A 99 -11.98 24.39 -6.53
N SER A 100 -11.55 25.16 -5.52
CA SER A 100 -10.27 24.92 -4.84
C SER A 100 -10.25 23.56 -4.12
N ASP A 101 -11.34 23.21 -3.43
CA ASP A 101 -11.51 21.91 -2.79
C ASP A 101 -11.52 20.76 -3.82
N ARG A 102 -12.12 20.95 -5.00
CA ARG A 102 -12.08 19.96 -6.10
C ARG A 102 -10.67 19.74 -6.65
N ILE A 103 -9.90 20.81 -6.86
CA ILE A 103 -8.51 20.70 -7.32
C ILE A 103 -7.68 19.91 -6.30
N LYS A 104 -7.88 20.19 -5.01
CA LYS A 104 -7.20 19.48 -3.92
C LYS A 104 -7.57 18.00 -3.88
N SER A 105 -8.85 17.65 -4.03
CA SER A 105 -9.29 16.24 -4.06
C SER A 105 -8.69 15.48 -5.26
N LYS A 106 -8.66 16.09 -6.45
CA LYS A 106 -7.98 15.48 -7.62
C LYS A 106 -6.50 15.21 -7.35
N LYS A 107 -5.80 16.15 -6.70
CA LYS A 107 -4.38 15.99 -6.35
C LYS A 107 -4.19 14.86 -5.34
N LEU A 108 -5.01 14.81 -4.29
CA LEU A 108 -4.97 13.72 -3.30
C LEU A 108 -5.20 12.37 -3.95
N GLY A 109 -6.22 12.24 -4.82
CA GLY A 109 -6.48 10.99 -5.55
C GLY A 109 -5.28 10.50 -6.37
N LYS A 110 -4.56 11.41 -7.04
CA LYS A 110 -3.34 11.06 -7.79
C LYS A 110 -2.21 10.60 -6.87
N ILE A 111 -2.01 11.28 -5.74
CA ILE A 111 -1.00 10.92 -4.73
C ILE A 111 -1.31 9.54 -4.14
N THR A 112 -2.57 9.30 -3.75
CA THR A 112 -3.02 8.00 -3.22
C THR A 112 -2.77 6.88 -4.21
N TRP A 113 -3.13 7.07 -5.49
CA TRP A 113 -2.91 6.05 -6.51
C TRP A 113 -1.43 5.76 -6.73
N ASN A 114 -0.60 6.80 -6.85
CA ASN A 114 0.83 6.63 -7.01
C ASN A 114 1.47 5.94 -5.79
N GLY A 115 1.07 6.33 -4.58
CA GLY A 115 1.55 5.70 -3.34
C GLY A 115 1.19 4.21 -3.27
N PHE A 116 -0.02 3.86 -3.69
CA PHE A 116 -0.48 2.47 -3.74
C PHE A 116 0.30 1.63 -4.77
N ILE A 117 0.58 2.19 -5.95
CA ILE A 117 1.42 1.50 -6.94
C ILE A 117 2.84 1.30 -6.40
N TRP A 118 3.44 2.31 -5.78
CA TRP A 118 4.77 2.18 -5.19
C TRP A 118 4.80 1.14 -4.07
N GLN A 119 3.75 1.06 -3.24
CA GLN A 119 3.60 0.03 -2.21
C GLN A 119 3.58 -1.38 -2.81
N ILE A 120 2.81 -1.60 -3.88
CA ILE A 120 2.74 -2.90 -4.57
C ILE A 120 4.10 -3.28 -5.14
N VAL A 121 4.75 -2.35 -5.84
CA VAL A 121 6.05 -2.61 -6.47
C VAL A 121 7.09 -2.96 -5.41
N THR A 122 7.19 -2.19 -4.33
CA THR A 122 8.15 -2.47 -3.25
C THR A 122 7.84 -3.79 -2.53
N PHE A 123 6.56 -4.12 -2.33
CA PHE A 123 6.14 -5.42 -1.78
C PHE A 123 6.55 -6.59 -2.68
N ILE A 124 6.22 -6.56 -3.98
CA ILE A 124 6.52 -7.65 -4.91
C ILE A 124 8.02 -7.86 -5.06
N VAL A 125 8.80 -6.77 -5.16
CA VAL A 125 10.25 -6.85 -5.24
C VAL A 125 10.82 -7.43 -3.95
N SER A 126 10.39 -6.95 -2.78
CA SER A 126 10.79 -7.51 -1.49
C SER A 126 10.50 -9.01 -1.38
N PHE A 127 9.26 -9.40 -1.68
CA PHE A 127 8.81 -10.79 -1.63
C PHE A 127 9.65 -11.69 -2.55
N SER A 128 9.94 -11.23 -3.77
CA SER A 128 10.77 -11.97 -4.73
C SER A 128 12.21 -12.15 -4.25
N LEU A 129 12.82 -11.11 -3.67
CA LEU A 129 14.18 -11.16 -3.13
C LEU A 129 14.27 -12.12 -1.94
N LEU A 130 13.29 -12.09 -1.04
CA LEU A 130 13.26 -12.95 0.13
C LEU A 130 12.99 -14.41 -0.23
N ILE A 131 12.12 -14.67 -1.21
CA ILE A 131 11.94 -16.01 -1.78
C ILE A 131 13.25 -16.51 -2.37
N ALA A 132 13.92 -15.70 -3.19
CA ALA A 132 15.19 -16.09 -3.79
C ALA A 132 16.24 -16.43 -2.71
N MET A 133 16.29 -15.64 -1.62
CA MET A 133 17.16 -15.90 -0.48
C MET A 133 16.88 -17.26 0.19
N VAL A 134 15.60 -17.57 0.43
CA VAL A 134 15.18 -18.87 1.00
C VAL A 134 15.49 -20.03 0.05
N LEU A 135 15.25 -19.88 -1.26
CA LEU A 135 15.54 -20.93 -2.25
C LEU A 135 17.04 -21.24 -2.34
N ILE A 136 17.90 -20.23 -2.25
CA ILE A 136 19.35 -20.43 -2.17
C ILE A 136 19.70 -21.20 -0.89
N SER A 137 19.11 -20.81 0.25
CA SER A 137 19.36 -21.49 1.52
C SER A 137 18.92 -22.96 1.51
N LEU A 138 17.80 -23.28 0.87
CA LEU A 138 17.32 -24.65 0.73
C LEU A 138 18.23 -25.48 -0.19
N LYS A 139 18.72 -24.89 -1.28
CA LYS A 139 19.66 -25.55 -2.18
C LYS A 139 20.96 -25.92 -1.45
N ASP A 140 21.47 -25.01 -0.62
CA ASP A 140 22.69 -25.23 0.18
C ASP A 140 22.50 -26.33 1.25
N ILE A 141 21.28 -26.57 1.72
CA ILE A 141 20.96 -27.66 2.67
C ILE A 141 20.86 -29.02 1.98
N ILE A 142 20.34 -29.06 0.75
CA ILE A 142 20.09 -30.31 0.01
C ILE A 142 21.37 -30.84 -0.68
N THR A 143 22.33 -29.98 -0.99
CA THR A 143 23.58 -30.32 -1.71
C THR A 143 24.72 -30.60 -0.75
#